data_AF-A0A259S6Z4-F1
#
_entry.id   AF-A0A259S6Z4-F1
#
_cell.length_a   1.000
_cell.length_b   1.000
_cell.length_c   1.000
_cell.angle_alpha   90.00
_cell.angle_beta   90.00
_cell.angle_gamma   90.00
#
_symmetry.space_group_name_H-M   'P 1'
#
loop_
_entity.id
_entity.type
_entity.pdbx_description
1 polymer ?
#
loop_
_entity_poly.entity_id
_entity_poly.type
_entity_poly.pdbx_seq_one_letter_code
_entity_poly.pdbx_strand_id
1 'polypeptide(L)'
;AAVRRRAEHELGLPLENVEPILPFFRYRATDAAGIVENEICPVYVATTTHQPRPHPDEVVEHLWVDPDDVAEAVRRTPWAFSPWLVLQAQLLPFLGGGARLEEVAS
;
A
#
# COMPACT_ATOMS: atom_id res chain seq x y z
N ALA A 1 6.96 11.86 -9.13
CA ALA A 1 6.92 13.16 -8.41
C ALA A 1 6.07 13.11 -7.14
N ALA A 2 4.79 12.72 -7.22
CA ALA A 2 3.89 12.67 -6.06
C ALA A 2 4.35 11.72 -4.94
N VAL A 3 4.72 10.47 -5.28
CA VAL A 3 5.20 9.45 -4.33
C VAL A 3 6.33 9.98 -3.44
N ARG A 4 7.37 10.57 -4.06
CA ARG A 4 8.52 11.16 -3.34
C ARG A 4 8.10 12.30 -2.40
N ARG A 5 7.21 13.18 -2.86
CA ARG A 5 6.74 14.33 -2.06
C ARG A 5 5.91 13.89 -0.85
N ARG A 6 5.04 12.89 -1.02
CA ARG A 6 4.22 12.38 0.10
C ARG A 6 5.04 11.54 1.07
N ALA A 7 5.99 10.73 0.59
CA ALA A 7 6.93 10.03 1.48
C ALA A 7 7.77 10.99 2.34
N GLU A 8 8.27 12.07 1.76
CA GLU A 8 8.99 13.10 2.53
C GLU A 8 8.06 13.81 3.53
N HIS A 9 6.83 14.15 3.13
CA HIS A 9 5.91 14.88 3.99
C HIS A 9 5.36 14.04 5.14
N GLU A 10 4.90 12.82 4.85
CA GLU A 10 4.22 11.95 5.81
C GLU A 10 5.21 11.16 6.67
N LEU A 11 6.34 10.74 6.10
CA LEU A 11 7.29 9.83 6.75
C LEU A 11 8.69 10.44 6.93
N GLY A 12 8.98 11.63 6.39
CA GLY A 12 10.32 12.20 6.42
C GLY A 12 11.36 11.37 5.65
N LEU A 13 10.90 10.60 4.66
CA LEU A 13 11.74 9.62 3.95
C LEU A 13 12.15 10.09 2.55
N PRO A 14 13.47 10.23 2.31
CA PRO A 14 13.97 10.23 0.95
C PRO A 14 13.90 8.80 0.38
N LEU A 15 13.29 8.69 -0.80
CA LEU A 15 13.13 7.41 -1.50
C LEU A 15 14.18 7.21 -2.60
N GLU A 16 14.54 5.97 -2.84
CA GLU A 16 15.36 5.49 -3.94
C GLU A 16 14.59 4.42 -4.73
N ASN A 17 15.02 4.10 -5.96
CA ASN A 17 14.47 3.00 -6.77
C ASN A 17 12.93 2.97 -6.85
N VAL A 18 12.32 4.14 -7.07
CA VAL A 18 10.86 4.27 -7.14
C VAL A 18 10.36 3.71 -8.47
N GLU A 19 9.69 2.55 -8.43
CA GLU A 19 9.24 1.82 -9.61
C GLU A 19 7.73 1.55 -9.58
N PRO A 20 7.00 1.77 -10.69
CA PRO A 20 5.59 1.38 -10.78
C PRO A 20 5.50 -0.13 -10.99
N ILE A 21 4.79 -0.81 -10.11
CA ILE A 21 4.68 -2.27 -10.15
C ILE A 21 3.25 -2.73 -10.48
N LEU A 22 2.21 -1.93 -10.14
CA LEU A 22 0.84 -2.09 -10.64
C LEU A 22 0.38 -0.78 -11.29
N PRO A 23 0.86 -0.43 -12.49
CA PRO A 23 0.61 0.87 -13.12
C PRO A 23 -0.87 1.13 -13.46
N PHE A 24 -1.68 0.07 -13.52
CA PHE A 24 -3.09 0.13 -13.92
C PHE A 24 -4.04 -0.28 -12.79
N PHE A 25 -3.57 -0.36 -11.53
CA PHE A 25 -4.43 -0.69 -10.41
C PHE A 25 -5.53 0.37 -10.25
N ARG A 26 -6.76 -0.12 -10.06
CA ARG A 26 -7.95 0.70 -9.82
C ARG A 26 -8.77 0.02 -8.76
N TYR A 27 -9.40 0.79 -7.89
CA TYR A 27 -10.27 0.25 -6.86
C TYR A 27 -11.44 1.18 -6.58
N ARG A 28 -12.50 0.60 -6.02
CA ARG A 28 -13.60 1.35 -5.43
C ARG A 28 -13.93 0.74 -4.07
N ALA A 29 -13.83 1.53 -3.02
CA ALA A 29 -14.11 1.11 -1.64
C ALA A 29 -15.03 2.12 -0.94
N THR A 30 -15.65 1.70 0.14
CA THR A 30 -16.43 2.59 1.02
C THR A 30 -15.98 2.35 2.44
N ASP A 31 -15.56 3.41 3.12
CA ASP A 31 -15.10 3.33 4.50
C ASP A 31 -16.26 3.12 5.49
N ALA A 32 -15.93 2.95 6.77
CA ALA A 32 -16.92 2.73 7.83
C ALA A 32 -17.84 3.94 8.07
N ALA A 33 -17.45 5.14 7.63
CA ALA A 33 -18.25 6.36 7.70
C ALA A 33 -19.15 6.56 6.45
N GLY A 34 -19.03 5.70 5.44
CA GLY A 34 -19.78 5.78 4.19
C GLY A 34 -19.12 6.63 3.11
N ILE A 35 -17.88 7.09 3.31
CA ILE A 35 -17.12 7.83 2.30
C ILE A 35 -16.64 6.86 1.22
N VAL A 36 -16.83 7.24 -0.04
CA VAL A 36 -16.46 6.41 -1.20
C VAL A 36 -15.15 6.89 -1.81
N GLU A 37 -14.22 5.96 -1.95
CA GLU A 37 -13.01 6.11 -2.77
C GLU A 37 -13.23 5.36 -4.08
N ASN A 38 -12.97 6.00 -5.23
CA ASN A 38 -13.07 5.40 -6.56
C ASN A 38 -11.95 5.94 -7.45
N GLU A 39 -10.84 5.19 -7.52
CA GLU A 39 -9.57 5.75 -7.95
C GLU A 39 -8.87 4.91 -9.01
N ILE A 40 -8.09 5.60 -9.84
CA ILE A 40 -6.97 5.02 -10.59
C ILE A 40 -5.75 5.25 -9.70
N CYS A 41 -5.22 4.18 -9.13
CA CYS A 41 -4.21 4.26 -8.08
C CYS A 41 -2.99 3.38 -8.41
N PRO A 42 -2.10 3.84 -9.32
CA PRO A 42 -0.89 3.10 -9.65
C PRO A 42 -0.06 2.82 -8.39
N VAL A 43 0.36 1.57 -8.21
CA VAL A 43 1.15 1.14 -7.04
C VAL A 43 2.64 1.17 -7.36
N TYR A 44 3.42 1.69 -6.42
CA TYR A 44 4.87 1.83 -6.54
C TYR A 44 5.57 1.09 -5.40
N VAL A 45 6.76 0.57 -5.69
CA VAL A 45 7.74 0.12 -4.68
C VAL A 45 8.93 1.08 -4.70
N ALA A 46 9.54 1.28 -3.55
CA ALA A 46 10.71 2.11 -3.37
C ALA A 46 11.56 1.58 -2.22
N THR A 47 12.82 2.02 -2.16
CA THR A 47 13.76 1.65 -1.08
C THR A 47 14.24 2.90 -0.34
N THR A 48 14.66 2.73 0.92
CA THR A 48 15.35 3.77 1.68
C THR A 48 16.26 3.12 2.72
N THR A 49 17.33 3.81 3.11
CA THR A 49 18.20 3.41 4.23
C THR A 49 18.00 4.30 5.45
N HIS A 50 17.08 5.27 5.36
CA HIS A 50 16.77 6.22 6.43
C HIS A 50 15.68 5.69 7.36
N GLN A 51 15.69 6.15 8.61
CA GLN A 51 14.62 5.85 9.56
C GLN A 51 13.44 6.84 9.39
N PRO A 52 12.18 6.38 9.45
CA PRO A 52 11.03 7.25 9.34
C PRO A 52 10.98 8.29 10.47
N ARG A 53 10.54 9.50 10.14
CA ARG A 53 10.16 10.57 11.06
C ARG A 53 8.73 10.97 10.74
N PRO A 54 7.74 10.21 11.23
CA PRO A 54 6.36 10.39 10.78
C PRO A 54 5.78 11.73 11.19
N HIS A 55 4.98 12.31 10.31
CA HIS A 55 4.21 13.51 10.62
C HIS A 55 3.02 13.12 11.52
N PRO A 56 2.87 13.72 12.72
CA PRO A 56 1.90 13.25 13.70
C PRO A 56 0.44 13.43 13.26
N ASP A 57 0.16 14.36 12.35
CA ASP A 57 -1.19 14.55 11.80
C ASP A 57 -1.55 13.54 10.70
N GLU A 58 -0.58 12.77 10.20
CA GLU A 58 -0.78 11.84 9.07
C GLU A 58 -0.56 10.37 9.49
N VAL A 59 0.40 10.10 10.39
CA VAL A 59 0.79 8.73 10.79
C VAL A 59 0.88 8.62 12.30
N VAL A 60 0.05 7.77 12.88
CA VAL A 60 0.01 7.53 14.33
C VAL A 60 1.12 6.59 14.82
N GLU A 61 1.34 5.48 14.10
CA GLU A 61 2.32 4.45 14.43
C GLU A 61 2.88 3.81 13.15
N HIS A 62 4.11 3.29 13.23
CA HIS A 62 4.77 2.59 12.12
C HIS A 62 5.69 1.50 12.64
N LEU A 63 5.89 0.46 11.83
CA LEU A 63 6.80 -0.65 12.09
C LEU A 63 7.48 -1.09 10.79
N TRP A 64 8.76 -1.45 10.88
CA TRP A 64 9.41 -2.26 9.87
C TRP A 64 9.09 -3.73 10.14
N VAL A 65 8.60 -4.44 9.13
CA VAL A 65 8.13 -5.83 9.24
C VAL A 65 8.60 -6.63 8.03
N ASP A 66 8.72 -7.94 8.18
CA ASP A 66 8.95 -8.83 7.05
C ASP A 66 7.68 -8.86 6.16
N PRO A 67 7.79 -8.72 4.83
CA PRO A 67 6.66 -8.83 3.93
C PRO A 67 5.85 -10.13 4.09
N ASP A 68 6.48 -11.25 4.44
CA ASP A 68 5.78 -12.53 4.64
C ASP A 68 4.85 -12.49 5.86
N ASP A 69 5.22 -11.76 6.91
CA ASP A 69 4.38 -11.56 8.09
C ASP A 69 3.13 -10.71 7.73
N VAL A 70 3.31 -9.68 6.90
CA VAL A 70 2.20 -8.86 6.39
C VAL A 70 1.28 -9.70 5.50
N ALA A 71 1.85 -10.51 4.61
CA ALA A 71 1.09 -11.41 3.74
C ALA A 71 0.17 -12.33 4.56
N GLU A 72 0.71 -12.95 5.60
CA GLU A 72 -0.04 -13.85 6.46
C GLU A 72 -1.12 -13.11 7.27
N ALA A 73 -0.80 -11.94 7.82
CA ALA A 73 -1.76 -11.13 8.56
C ALA A 73 -2.91 -10.65 7.69
N VAL A 74 -2.64 -10.19 6.46
CA VAL A 74 -3.67 -9.79 5.49
C VAL A 74 -4.55 -10.98 5.10
N ARG A 75 -3.97 -12.16 4.86
CA ARG A 75 -4.75 -13.37 4.55
C ARG A 75 -5.69 -13.78 5.69
N ARG A 76 -5.21 -13.75 6.94
CA ARG A 76 -5.98 -14.22 8.11
C ARG A 76 -7.00 -13.21 8.60
N THR A 77 -6.66 -11.93 8.54
CA THR A 77 -7.45 -10.84 9.13
C THR A 77 -7.54 -9.64 8.19
N PRO A 78 -8.11 -9.80 6.97
CA PRO A 78 -8.14 -8.72 5.98
C PRO A 78 -8.94 -7.49 6.47
N TRP A 79 -9.91 -7.70 7.36
CA TRP A 79 -10.72 -6.63 7.97
C TRP A 79 -9.94 -5.70 8.92
N ALA A 80 -8.72 -6.08 9.31
CA ALA A 80 -7.84 -5.26 10.14
C ALA A 80 -6.98 -4.27 9.33
N PHE A 81 -7.04 -4.35 7.99
CA PHE A 81 -6.25 -3.54 7.08
C PHE A 81 -7.14 -2.67 6.20
N SER A 82 -6.54 -1.68 5.55
CA SER A 82 -7.26 -0.86 4.58
C SER A 82 -7.70 -1.68 3.36
N PRO A 83 -8.86 -1.35 2.75
CA PRO A 83 -9.35 -2.08 1.59
C PRO A 83 -8.34 -2.10 0.42
N TRP A 84 -7.65 -1.00 0.16
CA TRP A 84 -6.67 -0.92 -0.92
C TRP A 84 -5.47 -1.83 -0.67
N LEU A 85 -4.94 -1.93 0.57
CA LEU A 85 -3.82 -2.82 0.87
C LEU A 85 -4.19 -4.29 0.64
N VAL A 86 -5.38 -4.70 1.08
CA VAL A 86 -5.90 -6.07 0.88
C VAL A 86 -6.01 -6.40 -0.60
N LEU A 87 -6.54 -5.48 -1.41
CA LEU A 87 -6.67 -5.67 -2.86
C LEU A 87 -5.31 -5.70 -3.57
N GLN A 88 -4.38 -4.83 -3.17
CA GLN A 88 -3.02 -4.81 -3.72
C GLN A 88 -2.25 -6.09 -3.36
N ALA A 89 -2.38 -6.59 -2.14
CA ALA A 89 -1.72 -7.82 -1.68
C ALA A 89 -2.04 -9.04 -2.57
N GLN A 90 -3.26 -9.13 -3.11
CA GLN A 90 -3.65 -10.23 -4.02
C GLN A 90 -2.86 -10.23 -5.35
N LEU A 91 -2.34 -9.07 -5.73
CA LEU A 91 -1.59 -8.84 -6.98
C LEU A 91 -0.08 -8.74 -6.76
N LEU A 92 0.36 -8.72 -5.51
CA LEU A 92 1.74 -8.49 -5.10
C LEU A 92 2.41 -9.81 -4.71
N PRO A 93 3.38 -10.32 -5.50
CA PRO A 93 4.02 -11.60 -5.19
C PRO A 93 4.66 -11.68 -3.81
N PHE A 94 5.30 -10.60 -3.37
CA PHE A 94 5.94 -10.52 -2.05
C PHE A 94 4.96 -10.28 -0.88
N LEU A 95 3.66 -10.12 -1.15
CA LEU A 95 2.59 -10.15 -0.14
C LEU A 95 1.70 -11.40 -0.27
N GLY A 96 2.22 -12.45 -0.91
CA GLY A 96 1.51 -13.71 -1.11
C GLY A 96 0.48 -13.70 -2.25
N GLY A 97 0.46 -12.64 -3.07
CA GLY A 97 -0.36 -12.55 -4.28
C GLY A 97 0.15 -13.45 -5.39
N GLY A 98 -0.75 -14.13 -6.08
CA GLY A 98 -0.43 -15.01 -7.22
C GLY A 98 -1.40 -14.87 -8.39
N ALA A 99 -2.36 -13.94 -8.30
CA ALA A 99 -3.39 -13.76 -9.32
C ALA A 99 -2.83 -12.98 -10.53
N ARG A 100 -3.16 -13.43 -11.74
CA ARG A 100 -3.04 -12.58 -12.93
C ARG A 100 -4.05 -11.44 -12.79
N LEU A 101 -3.66 -10.22 -13.19
CA LEU A 101 -4.44 -8.97 -13.09
C LEU A 101 -5.90 -9.06 -13.61
N GLU A 102 -6.22 -10.09 -14.40
CA GLU A 102 -7.52 -10.34 -15.02
C GLU A 102 -8.58 -10.87 -14.02
N GLU A 103 -8.19 -11.50 -12.90
CA GLU A 103 -9.13 -12.17 -11.98
C GLU A 103 -9.70 -11.26 -10.85
N VAL A 104 -9.05 -10.14 -10.56
CA VAL A 104 -9.43 -9.20 -9.48
C VAL A 104 -10.41 -8.11 -9.91
N ALA A 105 -10.71 -8.02 -11.21
CA ALA A 105 -11.54 -6.95 -11.78
C ALA A 105 -13.01 -7.36 -12.04
N SER A 106 -13.45 -8.50 -11.50
CA SER A 106 -14.84 -8.97 -11.62
C SER A 106 -15.65 -8.79 -10.35
#